data_AF-A0A2A9F2I2-F1
#
_entry.id   AF-A0A2A9F2I2-F1
#
_cell.length_a   1.000
_cell.length_b   1.000
_cell.length_c   1.000
_cell.angle_alpha   90.00
_cell.angle_beta   90.00
_cell.angle_gamma   90.00
#
_symmetry.space_group_name_H-M   'P 1'
#
loop_
_entity.id
_entity.type
_entity.pdbx_description
1 polymer ?
#
loop_
_entity_poly.entity_id
_entity_poly.type
_entity_poly.pdbx_seq_one_letter_code
_entity_poly.pdbx_strand_id
1 'polypeptide(L)'
;MADLGGSATAREVTDQVLKELAPSEEMLAVVQPKRPEASVLMERVHWARSYAKLIGALESPKRGVFLLTQSGRELLALPEEEGRARVFELDRDYRRNRATKGKEKPASAMPPDPEDADAEEEDESAYQATTTGSGSARWQDVLLGRLHQLSPDDFEEFVLYLLRLYGLELERVGGAGDEGIDGIGTAPISPVLSSRVAVQIKRYDPNGRPVGRETVALFQRDAQTKGAERAILVTLGTFSAPARRAAIVTSPTVDLIDGERLAGLVKEQGLGVRMVTRVDPDWFNRFG
;
A
#
# COMPACT_ATOMS: atom_id res chain seq x y z
N MET A 1 2.33 0.28 -11.90
CA MET A 1 1.50 0.54 -10.69
C MET A 1 0.09 0.00 -10.87
N ALA A 2 -0.66 0.40 -11.91
CA ALA A 2 -2.00 -0.17 -12.17
C ALA A 2 -1.97 -1.71 -12.26
N ASP A 3 -1.03 -2.26 -13.03
CA ASP A 3 -0.82 -3.71 -13.18
C ASP A 3 -0.39 -4.42 -11.89
N LEU A 4 0.08 -3.67 -10.89
CA LEU A 4 0.47 -4.20 -9.57
C LEU A 4 -0.66 -4.08 -8.54
N GLY A 5 -1.87 -3.71 -8.98
CA GLY A 5 -3.00 -3.43 -8.09
C GLY A 5 -2.79 -2.16 -7.28
N GLY A 6 -2.39 -1.08 -7.95
CA GLY A 6 -2.40 0.31 -7.44
C GLY A 6 -1.49 0.64 -6.25
N SER A 7 -0.85 -0.33 -5.61
CA SER A 7 0.19 -0.13 -4.59
C SER A 7 1.37 -1.06 -4.83
N ALA A 8 2.58 -0.63 -4.48
CA ALA A 8 3.79 -1.42 -4.64
C ALA A 8 4.98 -0.83 -3.87
N THR A 9 5.92 -1.69 -3.50
CA THR A 9 7.25 -1.29 -3.03
C THR A 9 8.10 -0.74 -4.18
N ALA A 10 9.15 0.04 -3.86
CA ALA A 10 10.11 0.53 -4.84
C ALA A 10 10.68 -0.58 -5.74
N ARG A 11 10.91 -1.77 -5.16
CA ARG A 11 11.43 -2.93 -5.86
C ARG A 11 10.41 -3.47 -6.86
N GLU A 12 9.19 -3.77 -6.42
CA GLU A 12 8.11 -4.26 -7.29
C GLU A 12 7.84 -3.30 -8.45
N VAL A 13 7.87 -1.98 -8.22
CA VAL A 13 7.75 -0.99 -9.30
C VAL A 13 8.90 -1.09 -10.29
N THR A 14 10.14 -1.24 -9.79
CA THR A 14 11.32 -1.41 -10.66
C THR A 14 11.17 -2.66 -11.52
N ASP A 15 10.85 -3.78 -10.89
CA ASP A 15 10.78 -5.09 -11.55
C ASP A 15 9.69 -5.10 -12.62
N GLN A 16 8.52 -4.50 -12.33
CA GLN A 16 7.44 -4.35 -13.31
C GLN A 16 7.84 -3.44 -14.48
N VAL A 17 8.50 -2.30 -14.22
CA VAL A 17 8.97 -1.41 -15.29
C VAL A 17 9.99 -2.11 -16.18
N LEU A 18 10.93 -2.88 -15.60
CA LEU A 18 11.91 -3.63 -16.37
C LEU A 18 11.26 -4.74 -17.20
N LYS A 19 10.24 -5.40 -16.66
CA LYS A 19 9.46 -6.42 -17.36
C LYS A 19 8.73 -5.84 -18.57
N GLU A 20 8.08 -4.68 -18.42
CA GLU A 20 7.36 -4.00 -19.50
C GLU A 20 8.30 -3.40 -20.55
N LEU A 21 9.39 -2.76 -20.11
CA LEU A 21 10.36 -2.12 -21.00
C LEU A 21 11.19 -3.14 -21.78
N ALA A 22 11.41 -4.34 -21.22
CA ALA A 22 12.26 -5.40 -21.76
C ALA A 22 13.60 -4.88 -22.31
N PRO A 23 14.41 -4.18 -21.48
CA PRO A 23 15.62 -3.50 -21.96
C PRO A 23 16.68 -4.50 -22.46
N SER A 24 17.46 -4.10 -23.47
CA SER A 24 18.58 -4.89 -23.95
C SER A 24 19.72 -4.95 -22.92
N GLU A 25 20.60 -5.96 -23.04
CA GLU A 25 21.81 -6.06 -22.20
C GLU A 25 22.70 -4.81 -22.32
N GLU A 26 22.79 -4.23 -23.52
CA GLU A 26 23.52 -2.98 -23.75
C GLU A 26 22.94 -1.81 -22.95
N MET A 27 21.60 -1.69 -22.88
CA MET A 27 20.94 -0.64 -22.10
C MET A 27 21.18 -0.80 -20.59
N LEU A 28 21.16 -2.05 -20.09
CA LEU A 28 21.44 -2.36 -18.69
C LEU A 28 22.89 -2.07 -18.31
N ALA A 29 23.82 -2.30 -19.24
CA ALA A 29 25.25 -2.07 -19.06
C ALA A 29 25.66 -0.58 -19.12
N VAL A 30 24.76 0.34 -19.49
CA VAL A 30 25.05 1.78 -19.44
C VAL A 30 25.13 2.24 -17.99
N VAL A 31 26.31 2.72 -17.59
CA VAL A 31 26.61 3.19 -16.24
C VAL A 31 26.95 4.68 -16.22
N GLN A 32 26.82 5.31 -15.05
CA GLN A 32 27.14 6.73 -14.91
C GLN A 32 28.64 6.98 -15.09
N PRO A 33 29.05 8.01 -15.87
CA PRO A 33 30.47 8.28 -16.12
C PRO A 33 31.32 8.51 -14.87
N LYS A 34 30.70 8.99 -13.79
CA LYS A 34 31.35 9.29 -12.50
C LYS A 34 31.10 8.24 -11.42
N ARG A 35 30.21 7.27 -11.67
CA ARG A 35 29.81 6.18 -10.77
C ARG A 35 29.58 4.90 -11.58
N PRO A 36 30.65 4.19 -11.99
CA PRO A 36 30.55 3.02 -12.87
C PRO A 36 29.74 1.86 -12.27
N GLU A 37 29.50 1.87 -10.96
CA GLU A 37 28.64 0.93 -10.24
C GLU A 37 27.13 1.25 -10.36
N ALA A 38 26.78 2.46 -10.83
CA ALA A 38 25.39 2.91 -10.92
C ALA A 38 24.87 2.81 -12.36
N SER A 39 23.93 1.91 -12.60
CA SER A 39 23.22 1.80 -13.89
C SER A 39 22.36 3.04 -14.14
N VAL A 40 22.51 3.64 -15.32
CA VAL A 40 21.74 4.82 -15.74
C VAL A 40 20.25 4.50 -15.85
N LEU A 41 19.89 3.30 -16.31
CA LEU A 41 18.48 2.90 -16.41
C LEU A 41 17.84 2.80 -15.03
N MET A 42 18.50 2.14 -14.08
CA MET A 42 17.99 1.99 -12.71
C MET A 42 17.83 3.34 -12.03
N GLU A 43 18.78 4.26 -12.23
CA GLU A 43 18.69 5.62 -11.72
C GLU A 43 17.52 6.38 -12.38
N ARG A 44 17.29 6.21 -13.69
CA ARG A 44 16.12 6.81 -14.37
C ARG A 44 14.79 6.28 -13.85
N VAL A 45 14.67 4.98 -13.61
CA VAL A 45 13.45 4.37 -13.03
C VAL A 45 13.21 4.93 -11.63
N HIS A 46 14.27 5.05 -10.84
CA HIS A 46 14.20 5.68 -9.52
C HIS A 46 13.69 7.13 -9.61
N TRP A 47 14.28 7.96 -10.47
CA TRP A 47 13.85 9.34 -10.69
C TRP A 47 12.42 9.44 -11.21
N ALA A 48 12.01 8.53 -12.11
CA ALA A 48 10.64 8.51 -12.64
C ALA A 48 9.62 8.33 -11.51
N ARG A 49 9.88 7.48 -10.52
CA ARG A 49 9.03 7.36 -9.32
C ARG A 49 8.97 8.66 -8.52
N SER A 50 10.11 9.31 -8.31
CA SER A 50 10.17 10.60 -7.61
C SER A 50 9.37 11.67 -8.34
N TYR A 51 9.52 11.78 -9.67
CA TYR A 51 8.73 12.73 -10.46
C TYR A 51 7.24 12.41 -10.40
N ALA A 52 6.85 11.14 -10.45
CA ALA A 52 5.46 10.73 -10.31
C ALA A 52 4.88 11.12 -8.93
N LYS A 53 5.67 11.07 -7.85
CA LYS A 53 5.30 11.62 -6.54
C LYS A 53 5.14 13.15 -6.60
N LEU A 54 6.11 13.85 -7.18
CA LEU A 54 6.14 15.32 -7.24
C LEU A 54 4.95 15.93 -8.02
N ILE A 55 4.46 15.23 -9.04
CA ILE A 55 3.29 15.66 -9.82
C ILE A 55 1.96 15.18 -9.22
N GLY A 56 2.00 14.51 -8.06
CA GLY A 56 0.81 13.99 -7.37
C GLY A 56 0.17 12.76 -8.03
N ALA A 57 0.86 12.10 -8.97
CA ALA A 57 0.39 10.85 -9.58
C ALA A 57 0.60 9.64 -8.64
N LEU A 58 1.62 9.71 -7.78
CA LEU A 58 1.86 8.77 -6.69
C LEU A 58 1.91 9.50 -5.35
N GLU A 59 1.62 8.78 -4.28
CA GLU A 59 1.95 9.18 -2.91
C GLU A 59 2.85 8.11 -2.25
N SER A 60 3.57 8.50 -1.21
CA SER A 60 4.52 7.63 -0.48
C SER A 60 4.27 7.69 1.04
N PRO A 61 3.16 7.12 1.52
CA PRO A 61 2.74 7.16 2.92
C PRO A 61 3.71 6.48 3.88
N LYS A 62 4.57 5.59 3.37
CA LYS A 62 5.74 5.08 4.07
C LYS A 62 6.92 5.07 3.11
N ARG A 63 8.12 5.37 3.62
CA ARG A 63 9.36 5.33 2.83
C ARG A 63 9.49 4.02 2.05
N GLY A 64 9.58 4.12 0.73
CA GLY A 64 9.76 2.98 -0.18
C GLY A 64 8.49 2.23 -0.57
N VAL A 65 7.31 2.67 -0.11
CA VAL A 65 6.01 2.12 -0.49
C VAL A 65 5.21 3.21 -1.20
N PHE A 66 4.72 2.90 -2.40
CA PHE A 66 4.01 3.84 -3.25
C PHE A 66 2.54 3.44 -3.42
N LEU A 67 1.67 4.44 -3.48
CA LEU A 67 0.25 4.28 -3.83
C LEU A 67 -0.06 5.13 -5.06
N LEU A 68 -0.84 4.56 -5.99
CA LEU A 68 -1.39 5.25 -7.14
C LEU A 68 -2.57 6.12 -6.71
N THR A 69 -2.43 7.44 -6.85
CA THR A 69 -3.47 8.39 -6.47
C THR A 69 -4.61 8.40 -7.49
N GLN A 70 -5.72 9.08 -7.16
CA GLN A 70 -6.79 9.32 -8.11
C GLN A 70 -6.29 10.10 -9.36
N SER A 71 -5.45 11.11 -9.17
CA SER A 71 -4.79 11.83 -10.27
C SER A 71 -3.94 10.90 -11.13
N GLY A 72 -3.20 9.97 -10.50
CA GLY A 72 -2.44 8.95 -11.21
C GLY A 72 -3.32 7.99 -12.04
N ARG A 73 -4.47 7.58 -11.51
CA ARG A 73 -5.44 6.74 -12.24
C ARG A 73 -6.04 7.49 -13.43
N GLU A 74 -6.38 8.75 -13.25
CA GLU A 74 -6.89 9.61 -14.34
C GLU A 74 -5.85 9.79 -15.45
N LEU A 75 -4.57 10.00 -15.08
CA LEU A 75 -3.47 10.07 -16.05
C LEU A 75 -3.33 8.78 -16.87
N LEU A 76 -3.47 7.61 -16.23
CA LEU A 76 -3.39 6.31 -16.91
C LEU A 76 -4.62 5.97 -17.74
N ALA A 77 -5.76 6.62 -17.50
CA ALA A 77 -6.98 6.44 -18.29
C ALA A 77 -6.96 7.23 -19.61
N LEU A 78 -6.03 8.20 -19.76
CA LEU A 78 -5.85 8.96 -21.00
C LEU A 78 -5.14 8.11 -22.07
N PRO A 79 -5.37 8.40 -23.38
CA PRO A 79 -4.54 7.87 -24.44
C PRO A 79 -3.05 8.17 -24.19
N GLU A 80 -2.15 7.27 -24.56
CA GLU A 80 -0.73 7.34 -24.17
C GLU A 80 -0.05 8.68 -24.50
N GLU A 81 -0.28 9.21 -25.71
CA GLU A 81 0.24 10.51 -26.14
C GLU A 81 -0.28 11.67 -25.28
N GLU A 82 -1.59 11.66 -24.96
CA GLU A 82 -2.23 12.67 -24.12
C GLU A 82 -1.77 12.57 -22.66
N GLY A 83 -1.68 11.34 -22.13
CA GLY A 83 -1.16 11.07 -20.79
C GLY A 83 0.28 11.55 -20.65
N ARG A 84 1.15 11.26 -21.63
CA ARG A 84 2.54 11.76 -21.65
C ARG A 84 2.58 13.28 -21.70
N ALA A 85 1.80 13.91 -22.57
CA ALA A 85 1.73 15.37 -22.64
C ALA A 85 1.32 15.96 -21.29
N ARG A 86 0.29 15.39 -20.65
CA ARG A 86 -0.20 15.84 -19.34
C ARG A 86 0.83 15.68 -18.24
N VAL A 87 1.59 14.57 -18.22
CA VAL A 87 2.71 14.36 -17.28
C VAL A 87 3.77 15.44 -17.44
N PHE A 88 4.16 15.78 -18.67
CA PHE A 88 5.14 16.85 -18.92
C PHE A 88 4.62 18.23 -18.50
N GLU A 89 3.33 18.50 -18.69
CA GLU A 89 2.72 19.74 -18.21
C GLU A 89 2.76 19.86 -16.68
N LEU A 90 2.39 18.80 -15.97
CA LEU A 90 2.39 18.77 -14.51
C LEU A 90 3.82 18.91 -13.95
N ASP A 91 4.82 18.26 -14.55
CA ASP A 91 6.22 18.43 -14.17
C ASP A 91 6.70 19.87 -14.41
N ARG A 92 6.33 20.48 -15.54
CA ARG A 92 6.63 21.89 -15.82
C ARG A 92 5.98 22.83 -14.80
N ASP A 93 4.72 22.59 -14.46
CA ASP A 93 3.99 23.38 -13.47
C ASP A 93 4.61 23.25 -12.07
N TYR A 94 4.97 22.03 -11.66
CA TYR A 94 5.72 21.77 -10.43
C TYR A 94 7.04 22.55 -10.39
N ARG A 95 7.85 22.46 -11.45
CA ARG A 95 9.15 23.17 -11.54
C ARG A 95 8.99 24.69 -11.52
N ARG A 96 7.97 25.22 -12.21
CA ARG A 96 7.66 26.66 -12.21
C ARG A 96 7.28 27.13 -10.81
N ASN A 97 6.39 26.40 -10.13
CA ASN A 97 5.91 26.75 -8.81
C ASN A 97 7.00 26.61 -7.73
N ARG A 98 7.93 25.67 -7.91
CA ARG A 98 9.14 25.54 -7.08
C ARG A 98 10.11 26.71 -7.28
N ALA A 99 10.32 27.15 -8.52
CA ALA A 99 11.16 28.31 -8.81
C ALA A 99 10.60 29.63 -8.23
N THR A 100 9.27 29.74 -8.13
CA THR A 100 8.62 30.89 -7.47
C THR A 100 8.69 30.85 -5.94
N LYS A 101 8.66 29.66 -5.32
CA LYS A 101 8.89 29.48 -3.87
C LYS A 101 10.38 29.60 -3.47
N GLY A 102 11.31 29.33 -4.40
CA GLY A 102 12.75 29.19 -4.13
C GLY A 102 13.61 30.46 -4.16
N LYS A 103 13.07 31.68 -4.06
CA LYS A 103 13.86 32.93 -4.13
C LYS A 103 14.84 33.16 -2.96
N GLU A 104 14.98 32.23 -2.01
CA GLU A 104 15.93 32.38 -0.88
C GLU A 104 17.19 31.50 -0.92
N LYS A 105 17.43 30.61 -1.90
CA LYS A 105 18.75 29.91 -2.02
C LYS A 105 19.18 29.66 -3.48
N PRO A 106 20.51 29.66 -3.76
CA PRO A 106 21.02 29.78 -5.11
C PRO A 106 20.82 28.51 -5.94
N ALA A 107 20.58 28.73 -7.23
CA ALA A 107 20.41 27.70 -8.24
C ALA A 107 21.73 26.94 -8.49
N SER A 108 21.76 25.65 -8.16
CA SER A 108 22.55 24.67 -8.90
C SER A 108 21.59 23.72 -9.61
N ALA A 109 21.87 23.45 -10.89
CA ALA A 109 21.03 22.64 -11.75
C ALA A 109 21.23 21.15 -11.47
N MET A 110 20.56 20.64 -10.44
CA MET A 110 20.09 19.25 -10.28
C MET A 110 18.83 19.29 -9.41
N PRO A 111 17.84 18.41 -9.58
CA PRO A 111 16.81 18.23 -8.57
C PRO A 111 17.50 17.91 -7.22
N PRO A 112 16.94 18.30 -6.07
CA PRO A 112 17.47 17.88 -4.78
C PRO A 112 17.58 16.36 -4.74
N ASP A 113 18.54 15.87 -3.96
CA ASP A 113 18.72 14.44 -3.72
C ASP A 113 17.37 13.81 -3.33
N PRO A 114 16.94 12.68 -3.92
CA PRO A 114 15.71 11.99 -3.57
C PRO A 114 15.56 11.65 -2.08
N GLU A 115 16.66 11.70 -1.31
CA GLU A 115 16.65 11.55 0.15
C GLU A 115 16.10 12.80 0.91
N ASP A 116 16.02 13.97 0.27
CA ASP A 116 15.56 15.24 0.88
C ASP A 116 14.07 15.58 0.59
N ALA A 117 13.32 14.68 -0.08
CA ALA A 117 11.94 14.94 -0.51
C ALA A 117 10.85 14.45 0.49
N ASP A 118 11.21 14.29 1.77
CA ASP A 118 10.31 13.95 2.89
C ASP A 118 10.02 15.17 3.77
N ALA A 119 9.58 16.27 3.15
CA ALA A 119 8.89 17.34 3.85
C ALA A 119 7.42 17.32 3.44
N GLU A 120 6.59 16.74 4.32
CA GLU A 120 5.14 16.77 4.23
C GLU A 120 4.64 18.22 4.41
N GLU A 121 4.07 18.82 3.37
CA GLU A 121 3.16 19.97 3.52
C GLU A 121 1.74 19.40 3.41
N GLU A 122 1.07 19.18 4.55
CA GLU A 122 -0.35 18.81 4.61
C GLU A 122 -1.21 20.04 4.27
N ASP A 123 -2.01 19.94 3.19
CA ASP A 123 -3.03 20.92 2.82
C ASP A 123 -4.31 20.66 3.64
N GLU A 124 -4.54 21.53 4.62
CA GLU A 124 -5.61 21.46 5.64
C GLU A 124 -6.95 22.09 5.17
N SER A 125 -7.30 22.07 3.88
CA SER A 125 -8.37 22.96 3.38
C SER A 125 -9.65 22.35 2.79
N ALA A 126 -9.91 21.04 2.85
CA ALA A 126 -11.12 20.53 2.19
C ALA A 126 -11.76 19.25 2.75
N TYR A 127 -12.26 19.21 3.99
CA TYR A 127 -13.30 18.23 4.37
C TYR A 127 -14.21 18.74 5.51
N GLN A 128 -15.02 19.76 5.20
CA GLN A 128 -16.26 20.02 5.94
C GLN A 128 -17.44 19.51 5.11
N ALA A 129 -17.71 18.21 5.18
CA ALA A 129 -19.03 17.68 4.88
C ALA A 129 -19.15 16.29 5.49
N THR A 130 -20.34 15.99 6.03
CA THR A 130 -20.79 14.69 6.57
C THR A 130 -20.34 14.32 8.00
N THR A 131 -20.52 15.21 8.97
CA THR A 131 -20.83 14.79 10.36
C THR A 131 -22.19 15.34 10.77
N THR A 132 -23.22 14.85 10.11
CA THR A 132 -24.62 15.02 10.55
C THR A 132 -25.35 13.72 10.26
N GLY A 133 -25.14 12.75 11.14
CA GLY A 133 -25.76 11.43 11.10
C GLY A 133 -25.75 10.81 12.48
N SER A 134 -26.94 10.69 13.06
CA SER A 134 -27.28 10.19 14.39
C SER A 134 -26.72 8.80 14.71
N GLY A 135 -26.18 8.61 15.93
CA GLY A 135 -25.81 7.33 16.53
C GLY A 135 -24.34 7.28 16.99
N SER A 136 -24.10 6.99 18.27
CA SER A 136 -22.75 6.75 18.84
C SER A 136 -22.16 5.42 18.33
N ALA A 137 -21.97 5.29 17.01
CA ALA A 137 -21.31 4.14 16.42
C ALA A 137 -19.84 4.12 16.81
N ARG A 138 -19.30 2.94 17.15
CA ARG A 138 -17.87 2.77 17.41
C ARG A 138 -17.12 3.12 16.11
N TRP A 139 -15.99 3.82 16.20
CA TRP A 139 -15.23 4.21 15.00
C TRP A 139 -14.82 2.99 14.15
N GLN A 140 -14.59 1.83 14.78
CA GLN A 140 -14.31 0.59 14.08
C GLN A 140 -15.48 0.16 13.19
N ASP A 141 -16.72 0.32 13.65
CA ASP A 141 -17.90 -0.09 12.89
C ASP A 141 -18.08 0.78 11.65
N VAL A 142 -17.80 2.09 11.79
CA VAL A 142 -17.77 3.04 10.67
C VAL A 142 -16.67 2.66 9.67
N LEU A 143 -15.47 2.36 10.15
CA LEU A 143 -14.35 1.94 9.31
C LEU A 143 -14.65 0.64 8.56
N LEU A 144 -15.08 -0.41 9.28
CA LEU A 144 -15.40 -1.70 8.68
C LEU A 144 -16.57 -1.60 7.69
N GLY A 145 -17.57 -0.77 8.00
CA GLY A 145 -18.64 -0.45 7.07
C GLY A 145 -18.13 0.23 5.80
N ARG A 146 -17.18 1.17 5.90
CA ARG A 146 -16.56 1.82 4.74
C ARG A 146 -15.72 0.84 3.91
N LEU A 147 -14.91 0.00 4.55
CA LEU A 147 -14.13 -1.03 3.86
C LEU A 147 -15.04 -2.07 3.18
N HIS A 148 -16.18 -2.39 3.79
CA HIS A 148 -17.18 -3.27 3.17
C HIS A 148 -17.84 -2.65 1.93
N GLN A 149 -17.85 -1.32 1.77
CA GLN A 149 -18.39 -0.66 0.57
C GLN A 149 -17.42 -0.69 -0.63
N LEU A 150 -16.15 -1.02 -0.41
CA LEU A 150 -15.19 -1.20 -1.51
C LEU A 150 -15.61 -2.39 -2.38
N SER A 151 -15.21 -2.35 -3.67
CA SER A 151 -15.31 -3.54 -4.51
C SER A 151 -14.44 -4.67 -3.95
N PRO A 152 -14.68 -5.94 -4.31
CA PRO A 152 -13.80 -7.05 -3.92
C PRO A 152 -12.33 -6.77 -4.25
N ASP A 153 -12.04 -6.34 -5.49
CA ASP A 153 -10.68 -6.03 -5.95
C ASP A 153 -10.06 -4.86 -5.16
N ASP A 154 -10.81 -3.78 -4.93
CA ASP A 154 -10.30 -2.62 -4.17
C ASP A 154 -10.00 -2.98 -2.71
N PHE A 155 -10.80 -3.87 -2.11
CA PHE A 155 -10.56 -4.34 -0.76
C PHE A 155 -9.33 -5.25 -0.68
N GLU A 156 -9.13 -6.13 -1.66
CA GLU A 156 -7.91 -6.93 -1.79
C GLU A 156 -6.68 -6.03 -1.90
N GLU A 157 -6.73 -5.04 -2.79
CA GLU A 157 -5.67 -4.04 -2.98
C GLU A 157 -5.35 -3.30 -1.69
N PHE A 158 -6.37 -2.82 -0.97
CA PHE A 158 -6.19 -2.14 0.32
C PHE A 158 -5.49 -3.02 1.36
N VAL A 159 -5.89 -4.28 1.47
CA VAL A 159 -5.31 -5.20 2.47
C VAL A 159 -3.87 -5.56 2.11
N LEU A 160 -3.56 -5.82 0.83
CA LEU A 160 -2.19 -6.07 0.38
C LEU A 160 -1.30 -4.84 0.64
N TYR A 161 -1.80 -3.65 0.33
CA TYR A 161 -1.13 -2.39 0.65
C TYR A 161 -0.82 -2.26 2.15
N LEU A 162 -1.81 -2.50 3.01
CA LEU A 162 -1.62 -2.47 4.46
C LEU A 162 -0.54 -3.46 4.91
N LEU A 163 -0.55 -4.70 4.41
CA LEU A 163 0.46 -5.70 4.76
C LEU A 163 1.87 -5.30 4.29
N ARG A 164 2.01 -4.65 3.14
CA ARG A 164 3.29 -4.08 2.67
C ARG A 164 3.83 -3.01 3.62
N LEU A 165 2.97 -2.21 4.26
CA LEU A 165 3.40 -1.28 5.31
C LEU A 165 3.99 -1.99 6.54
N TYR A 166 3.64 -3.24 6.78
CA TYR A 166 4.26 -4.08 7.82
C TYR A 166 5.51 -4.83 7.32
N GLY A 167 6.01 -4.52 6.12
CA GLY A 167 7.29 -5.00 5.60
C GLY A 167 7.20 -6.31 4.80
N LEU A 168 6.00 -6.77 4.45
CA LEU A 168 5.84 -7.89 3.54
C LEU A 168 6.09 -7.44 2.09
N GLU A 169 6.78 -8.26 1.31
CA GLU A 169 6.87 -8.12 -0.15
C GLU A 169 5.82 -9.07 -0.74
N LEU A 170 4.81 -8.55 -1.43
CA LEU A 170 3.62 -9.33 -1.83
C LEU A 170 3.22 -9.02 -3.27
N GLU A 171 3.27 -10.02 -4.14
CA GLU A 171 2.70 -9.92 -5.48
C GLU A 171 1.21 -10.28 -5.43
N ARG A 172 0.37 -9.47 -6.10
CA ARG A 172 -1.05 -9.80 -6.26
C ARG A 172 -1.17 -11.03 -7.15
N VAL A 173 -2.00 -11.97 -6.72
CA VAL A 173 -2.38 -13.15 -7.49
C VAL A 173 -3.86 -12.98 -7.85
N GLY A 174 -4.21 -13.09 -9.13
CA GLY A 174 -5.57 -12.81 -9.60
C GLY A 174 -5.96 -13.66 -10.78
N GLY A 175 -7.16 -14.26 -10.70
CA GLY A 175 -7.76 -15.02 -11.79
C GLY A 175 -8.83 -16.01 -11.34
N ALA A 176 -9.80 -16.28 -12.22
CA ALA A 176 -10.71 -17.41 -12.07
C ALA A 176 -9.93 -18.71 -12.21
N GLY A 177 -9.55 -19.31 -11.08
CA GLY A 177 -8.76 -20.56 -11.04
C GLY A 177 -7.65 -20.57 -9.99
N ASP A 178 -7.33 -19.44 -9.35
CA ASP A 178 -6.16 -19.32 -8.45
C ASP A 178 -6.37 -19.83 -7.02
N GLU A 179 -7.27 -20.80 -6.84
CA GLU A 179 -7.49 -21.53 -5.58
C GLU A 179 -7.77 -20.63 -4.36
N GLY A 180 -8.17 -19.37 -4.59
CA GLY A 180 -8.52 -18.41 -3.53
C GLY A 180 -7.31 -17.72 -2.87
N ILE A 181 -6.15 -17.65 -3.51
CA ILE A 181 -5.00 -16.87 -3.03
C ILE A 181 -4.99 -15.52 -3.72
N ASP A 182 -5.00 -14.45 -2.93
CA ASP A 182 -5.08 -13.07 -3.42
C ASP A 182 -3.69 -12.40 -3.44
N GLY A 183 -2.72 -12.95 -2.70
CA GLY A 183 -1.33 -12.50 -2.75
C GLY A 183 -0.33 -13.56 -2.33
N ILE A 184 0.88 -13.49 -2.90
CA ILE A 184 2.00 -14.37 -2.53
C ILE A 184 3.31 -13.60 -2.49
N GLY A 185 4.19 -13.95 -1.57
CA GLY A 185 5.50 -13.30 -1.51
C GLY A 185 6.29 -13.69 -0.29
N THR A 186 6.96 -12.74 0.34
CA THR A 186 7.86 -12.99 1.48
C THR A 186 7.59 -12.06 2.65
N ALA A 187 7.77 -12.59 3.86
CA ALA A 187 7.77 -11.83 5.11
C ALA A 187 9.16 -11.93 5.77
N PRO A 188 9.80 -10.81 6.13
CA PRO A 188 11.08 -10.84 6.83
C PRO A 188 10.91 -11.40 8.25
N ILE A 189 11.69 -12.42 8.59
CA ILE A 189 11.80 -12.93 9.96
C ILE A 189 12.96 -12.23 10.68
N SER A 190 14.05 -12.01 9.96
CA SER A 190 15.26 -11.36 10.45
C SER A 190 15.98 -10.66 9.28
N PRO A 191 17.06 -9.91 9.54
CA PRO A 191 17.83 -9.26 8.46
C PRO A 191 18.40 -10.22 7.39
N VAL A 192 18.46 -11.53 7.68
CA VAL A 192 19.03 -12.54 6.78
C VAL A 192 18.07 -13.68 6.43
N LEU A 193 16.86 -13.68 6.98
CA LEU A 193 15.86 -14.73 6.77
C LEU A 193 14.50 -14.14 6.42
N SER A 194 13.86 -14.70 5.40
CA SER A 194 12.47 -14.43 5.05
C SER A 194 11.72 -15.75 4.93
N SER A 195 10.40 -15.69 5.10
CA SER A 195 9.50 -16.83 4.93
C SER A 195 8.58 -16.59 3.74
N ARG A 196 8.29 -17.64 2.97
CA ARG A 196 7.31 -17.54 1.88
C ARG A 196 5.90 -17.50 2.47
N VAL A 197 5.13 -16.47 2.12
CA VAL A 197 3.79 -16.22 2.67
C VAL A 197 2.73 -16.20 1.56
N ALA A 198 1.61 -16.87 1.81
CA ALA A 198 0.38 -16.74 1.01
C ALA A 198 -0.67 -15.93 1.78
N VAL A 199 -1.45 -15.12 1.07
CA VAL A 199 -2.49 -14.25 1.64
C VAL A 199 -3.83 -14.56 0.97
N GLN A 200 -4.88 -14.73 1.78
CA GLN A 200 -6.27 -14.77 1.33
C GLN A 200 -7.06 -13.70 2.07
N ILE A 201 -7.99 -13.07 1.35
CA ILE A 201 -8.72 -11.87 1.74
C ILE A 201 -10.20 -12.17 1.46
N LYS A 202 -11.03 -12.09 2.51
CA LYS A 202 -12.48 -12.34 2.42
C LYS A 202 -13.26 -11.14 2.91
N ARG A 203 -13.85 -10.38 1.97
CA ARG A 203 -14.77 -9.25 2.21
C ARG A 203 -16.16 -9.72 2.67
N TYR A 204 -16.23 -10.51 3.73
CA TYR A 204 -17.49 -10.91 4.35
C TYR A 204 -18.13 -9.75 5.10
N ASP A 205 -19.45 -9.81 5.32
CA ASP A 205 -20.17 -8.83 6.11
C ASP A 205 -19.57 -8.76 7.54
N PRO A 206 -19.16 -7.58 8.04
CA PRO A 206 -18.61 -7.43 9.39
C PRO A 206 -19.58 -7.89 10.50
N ASN A 207 -20.89 -7.83 10.25
CA ASN A 207 -21.94 -8.30 11.16
C ASN A 207 -22.47 -9.70 10.78
N GLY A 208 -21.81 -10.36 9.83
CA GLY A 208 -22.19 -11.66 9.31
C GLY A 208 -21.84 -12.83 10.23
N ARG A 209 -22.01 -14.04 9.71
CA ARG A 209 -21.62 -15.26 10.43
C ARG A 209 -20.08 -15.34 10.56
N PRO A 210 -19.56 -15.81 11.71
CA PRO A 210 -18.13 -16.02 11.86
C PRO A 210 -17.59 -17.04 10.84
N VAL A 211 -16.38 -16.79 10.35
CA VAL A 211 -15.67 -17.69 9.43
C VAL A 211 -15.40 -19.02 10.13
N GLY A 212 -15.78 -20.10 9.45
CA GLY A 212 -15.72 -21.47 9.93
C GLY A 212 -14.35 -22.12 9.71
N ARG A 213 -14.18 -23.29 10.34
CA ARG A 213 -12.95 -24.10 10.25
C ARG A 213 -12.66 -24.53 8.81
N GLU A 214 -13.70 -24.84 8.05
CA GLU A 214 -13.63 -25.29 6.67
C GLU A 214 -12.93 -24.28 5.76
N THR A 215 -13.19 -22.98 5.95
CA THR A 215 -12.52 -21.92 5.17
C THR A 215 -11.02 -21.89 5.48
N VAL A 216 -10.66 -21.94 6.77
CA VAL A 216 -9.25 -21.95 7.19
C VAL A 216 -8.53 -23.18 6.68
N ALA A 217 -9.14 -24.37 6.80
CA ALA A 217 -8.53 -25.62 6.37
C ALA A 217 -8.37 -25.72 4.84
N LEU A 218 -9.32 -25.17 4.08
CA LEU A 218 -9.21 -25.06 2.63
C LEU A 218 -8.01 -24.17 2.27
N PHE A 219 -7.97 -22.95 2.82
CA PHE A 219 -6.88 -22.03 2.56
C PHE A 219 -5.50 -22.58 2.97
N GLN A 220 -5.40 -23.32 4.07
CA GLN A 220 -4.15 -24.00 4.45
C GLN A 220 -3.64 -24.94 3.35
N ARG A 221 -4.54 -25.70 2.72
CA ARG A 221 -4.18 -26.58 1.61
C ARG A 221 -3.72 -25.79 0.40
N ASP A 222 -4.44 -24.75 0.03
CA ASP A 222 -4.12 -23.92 -1.14
C ASP A 222 -2.74 -23.23 -0.93
N ALA A 223 -2.52 -22.68 0.26
CA ALA A 223 -1.23 -22.09 0.66
C ALA A 223 -0.08 -23.12 0.62
N GLN A 224 -0.33 -24.34 1.10
CA GLN A 224 0.64 -25.43 1.02
C GLN A 224 0.97 -25.80 -0.44
N THR A 225 -0.03 -25.84 -1.32
CA THR A 225 0.15 -26.11 -2.75
C THR A 225 1.02 -25.06 -3.44
N LYS A 226 0.90 -23.77 -3.05
CA LYS A 226 1.80 -22.70 -3.55
C LYS A 226 3.16 -22.63 -2.82
N GLY A 227 3.46 -23.61 -1.95
CA GLY A 227 4.73 -23.73 -1.23
C GLY A 227 4.92 -22.68 -0.14
N ALA A 228 3.84 -22.08 0.38
CA ALA A 228 3.94 -21.11 1.46
C ALA A 228 4.28 -21.80 2.79
N GLU A 229 5.17 -21.20 3.56
CA GLU A 229 5.59 -21.65 4.89
C GLU A 229 4.69 -21.06 5.98
N ARG A 230 4.16 -19.86 5.73
CA ARG A 230 3.13 -19.20 6.54
C ARG A 230 1.98 -18.72 5.66
N ALA A 231 0.82 -18.53 6.27
CA ALA A 231 -0.35 -18.01 5.57
C ALA A 231 -1.01 -16.90 6.40
N ILE A 232 -1.65 -15.95 5.73
CA ILE A 232 -2.42 -14.87 6.36
C ILE A 232 -3.83 -14.90 5.79
N LEU A 233 -4.84 -14.99 6.65
CA LEU A 233 -6.25 -14.91 6.27
C LEU A 233 -6.88 -13.67 6.87
N VAL A 234 -7.35 -12.77 6.01
CA VAL A 234 -7.93 -11.48 6.39
C VAL A 234 -9.43 -11.48 6.12
N THR A 235 -10.22 -10.95 7.06
CA THR A 235 -11.65 -10.72 6.86
C THR A 235 -12.15 -9.49 7.62
N LEU A 236 -13.24 -8.88 7.15
CA LEU A 236 -13.96 -7.83 7.89
C LEU A 236 -14.82 -8.38 9.03
N GLY A 237 -15.19 -9.66 8.97
CA GLY A 237 -15.98 -10.35 10.00
C GLY A 237 -15.11 -10.89 11.14
N THR A 238 -15.56 -11.97 11.76
CA THR A 238 -14.85 -12.64 12.88
C THR A 238 -14.53 -14.09 12.55
N PHE A 239 -13.57 -14.69 13.26
CA PHE A 239 -13.30 -16.13 13.18
C PHE A 239 -13.91 -16.90 14.34
N SER A 240 -14.56 -18.03 14.02
CA SER A 240 -15.08 -18.95 15.02
C SER A 240 -13.96 -19.59 15.85
N ALA A 241 -14.26 -20.03 17.08
CA ALA A 241 -13.28 -20.72 17.92
C ALA A 241 -12.69 -22.00 17.27
N PRO A 242 -13.47 -22.83 16.53
CA PRO A 242 -12.91 -23.93 15.75
C PRO A 242 -11.95 -23.48 14.63
N ALA A 243 -12.24 -22.35 13.95
CA ALA A 243 -11.36 -21.79 12.93
C ALA A 243 -10.01 -21.36 13.52
N ARG A 244 -10.04 -20.65 14.66
CA ARG A 244 -8.82 -20.24 15.38
C ARG A 244 -7.96 -21.41 15.81
N ARG A 245 -8.57 -22.52 16.25
CA ARG A 245 -7.83 -23.75 16.57
C ARG A 245 -7.23 -24.39 15.32
N ALA A 246 -7.98 -24.49 14.22
CA ALA A 246 -7.50 -25.10 12.99
C ALA A 246 -6.29 -24.37 12.40
N ALA A 247 -6.27 -23.03 12.51
CA ALA A 247 -5.23 -22.16 11.99
C ALA A 247 -3.80 -22.50 12.46
N ILE A 248 -3.64 -23.11 13.64
CA ILE A 248 -2.33 -23.40 14.24
C ILE A 248 -1.98 -24.90 14.29
N VAL A 249 -2.91 -25.78 13.92
CA VAL A 249 -2.75 -27.25 14.08
C VAL A 249 -1.93 -27.86 12.95
N THR A 250 -1.93 -27.25 11.77
CA THR A 250 -1.28 -27.81 10.58
C THR A 250 -0.44 -26.74 9.89
N SER A 251 0.65 -27.16 9.26
CA SER A 251 1.51 -26.29 8.46
C SER A 251 0.98 -26.18 7.02
N PRO A 252 1.00 -24.99 6.40
CA PRO A 252 1.42 -23.71 7.00
C PRO A 252 0.42 -23.22 8.05
N THR A 253 0.95 -22.62 9.13
CA THR A 253 0.10 -21.96 10.13
C THR A 253 -0.51 -20.71 9.52
N VAL A 254 -1.76 -20.43 9.88
CA VAL A 254 -2.51 -19.26 9.40
C VAL A 254 -2.59 -18.19 10.47
N ASP A 255 -2.04 -17.02 10.19
CA ASP A 255 -2.28 -15.81 10.97
C ASP A 255 -3.64 -15.22 10.58
N LEU A 256 -4.56 -15.15 11.55
CA LEU A 256 -5.93 -14.70 11.34
C LEU A 256 -6.09 -13.21 11.68
N ILE A 257 -6.50 -12.41 10.71
CA ILE A 257 -6.78 -10.97 10.87
C ILE A 257 -8.28 -10.76 10.69
N ASP A 258 -9.01 -10.65 11.80
CA ASP A 258 -10.44 -10.30 11.80
C ASP A 258 -10.66 -8.78 11.74
N GLY A 259 -11.91 -8.33 11.64
CA GLY A 259 -12.24 -6.92 11.51
C GLY A 259 -11.71 -6.07 12.66
N GLU A 260 -11.69 -6.59 13.89
CA GLU A 260 -11.12 -5.85 15.03
C GLU A 260 -9.61 -5.70 14.92
N ARG A 261 -8.88 -6.78 14.59
CA ARG A 261 -7.44 -6.71 14.35
C ARG A 261 -7.12 -5.81 13.16
N LEU A 262 -7.86 -5.92 12.06
CA LEU A 262 -7.69 -5.09 10.87
C LEU A 262 -7.85 -3.61 11.20
N ALA A 263 -8.92 -3.23 11.92
CA ALA A 263 -9.12 -1.86 12.36
C ALA A 263 -7.97 -1.33 13.22
N GLY A 264 -7.40 -2.17 14.09
CA GLY A 264 -6.20 -1.85 14.86
C GLY A 264 -4.99 -1.53 13.97
N LEU A 265 -4.70 -2.38 12.98
CA LEU A 265 -3.60 -2.19 12.04
C LEU A 265 -3.78 -0.91 11.19
N VAL A 266 -5.01 -0.66 10.73
CA VAL A 266 -5.37 0.55 9.98
C VAL A 266 -5.12 1.81 10.82
N LYS A 267 -5.51 1.77 12.10
CA LYS A 267 -5.28 2.87 13.04
C LYS A 267 -3.80 3.09 13.32
N GLU A 268 -3.03 2.03 13.52
CA GLU A 268 -1.58 2.10 13.76
C GLU A 268 -0.84 2.75 12.59
N GLN A 269 -1.26 2.46 11.35
CA GLN A 269 -0.68 3.06 10.14
C GLN A 269 -1.31 4.41 9.77
N GLY A 270 -2.28 4.92 10.53
CA GLY A 270 -2.95 6.19 10.24
C GLY A 270 -3.75 6.21 8.92
N LEU A 271 -4.14 5.05 8.40
CA LEU A 271 -4.80 4.96 7.09
C LEU A 271 -6.30 5.29 7.20
N GLY A 272 -6.76 6.31 6.48
CA GLY A 272 -8.19 6.65 6.41
C GLY A 272 -8.82 7.02 7.76
N VAL A 273 -8.00 7.30 8.78
CA VAL A 273 -8.44 7.70 10.12
C VAL A 273 -7.65 8.93 10.57
N ARG A 274 -8.31 9.85 11.30
CA ARG A 274 -7.66 11.03 11.88
C ARG A 274 -7.72 10.95 13.40
N MET A 275 -6.56 10.98 14.04
CA MET A 275 -6.46 11.01 15.50
C MET A 275 -6.63 12.45 15.99
N VAL A 276 -7.64 12.70 16.82
CA VAL A 276 -7.87 14.01 17.42
C VAL A 276 -7.42 13.98 18.87
N THR A 277 -6.39 14.76 19.20
CA THR A 277 -5.95 14.97 20.58
C THR A 277 -6.99 15.82 21.31
N ARG A 278 -7.44 15.36 22.47
CA ARG A 278 -8.35 16.13 23.35
C ARG A 278 -7.75 16.22 24.74
N VAL A 279 -7.87 17.41 25.33
CA VAL A 279 -7.60 17.60 26.76
C VAL A 279 -8.67 16.82 27.52
N ASP A 280 -8.25 16.04 28.50
CA ASP A 280 -9.12 15.42 29.49
C ASP A 280 -9.10 16.30 30.75
N PRO A 281 -10.10 17.18 30.97
CA PRO A 281 -10.12 18.06 32.12
C PRO A 281 -10.19 17.29 33.43
N ASP A 282 -10.88 16.14 33.44
CA ASP A 282 -11.10 15.34 34.64
C ASP A 282 -9.80 14.70 35.15
N TRP A 283 -8.86 14.43 34.25
CA TRP A 283 -7.53 13.97 34.61
C TRP A 283 -6.83 14.94 35.57
N PHE A 284 -7.02 16.25 35.42
CA PHE A 284 -6.37 17.29 36.24
C PHE A 284 -6.97 17.43 37.64
N ASN A 285 -8.16 16.87 37.88
CA ASN A 285 -8.82 16.89 39.20
C ASN A 285 -8.01 16.15 40.28
N ARG A 286 -6.94 15.41 39.92
CA ARG A 286 -6.02 14.78 40.87
C ARG A 286 -5.03 15.76 41.52
N PHE A 287 -4.95 16.99 41.04
CA PHE A 287 -4.01 18.02 41.51
C PHE A 287 -4.70 19.22 42.18
N GLY A 288 -6.01 19.13 42.46
CA GLY A 288 -6.82 20.19 43.06
C GLY A 288 -7.85 19.64 44.04
#